data_AF-A0A3A6WHQ4-F1
#
_entry.id   AF-A0A3A6WHQ4-F1
#
_cell.length_a   1.000
_cell.length_b   1.000
_cell.length_c   1.000
_cell.angle_alpha   90.00
_cell.angle_beta   90.00
_cell.angle_gamma   90.00
#
_symmetry.space_group_name_H-M   'P 1'
#
loop_
_entity.id
_entity.type
_entity.pdbx_description
1 polymer ?
#
loop_
_entity_poly.entity_id
_entity_poly.type
_entity_poly.pdbx_seq_one_letter_code
_entity_poly.pdbx_strand_id
1 'polypeptide(L)'
;MICQHCGNPLPEGAKFCSICGQPQAQLTCNNCGTPLEPNTLFCSNCGTPVTNTSTAPEAVRTPPTQKTSPVYDWDPFELNELDTLTFVLTKKYTEFQGRASRSEFFRYNLMISLCLTIIPIIMGIIKLVSNNIMTVIVLYVLLGIIELALILPGLAIAVRRLHDTNKSGWFFLINFIPIVGPIWFLILMLTKGDTYTNNYGERTSYIQITPDIQRQYGLRPSPTSTSTALYIIAYVVLISISIGLSAATITTSFNSINNTTPTHYSTNTNSNNSSVKAIPAPQPASTNTQSVAQNNAVEESTKALQNYYRYLTNKDFANAYTYLSDEQRASLGTYDYWRNGYKSTLSTTLLSAKAVSVSPDTVVYNYRIESKDLVNGRIKHQTFTGNVTMVKNNNNWIIQDQDGQLADSYYE
;
A
#
# COMPACT_ATOMS: atom_id res chain seq x y z
N MET A 1 -6.39 30.27 41.52
CA MET A 1 -7.06 28.97 41.27
C MET A 1 -6.32 28.23 40.17
N ILE A 2 -6.32 26.89 40.16
CA ILE A 2 -5.68 26.07 39.11
C ILE A 2 -6.77 25.29 38.36
N CYS A 3 -6.63 25.16 37.05
CA CYS A 3 -7.58 24.40 36.22
C CYS A 3 -7.52 22.92 36.61
N GLN A 4 -8.64 22.36 37.06
CA GLN A 4 -8.70 20.97 37.54
C GLN A 4 -8.51 19.91 36.43
N HIS A 5 -8.58 20.32 35.16
CA HIS A 5 -8.36 19.41 34.03
C HIS A 5 -6.93 19.43 33.48
N CYS A 6 -6.25 20.59 33.49
CA CYS A 6 -4.91 20.70 32.88
C CYS A 6 -3.81 21.20 33.84
N GLY A 7 -4.16 21.55 35.08
CA GLY A 7 -3.23 21.98 36.12
C GLY A 7 -2.71 23.42 35.98
N ASN A 8 -3.05 24.15 34.91
CA ASN A 8 -2.56 25.51 34.69
C ASN A 8 -3.22 26.55 35.61
N PRO A 9 -2.48 27.59 36.05
CA PRO A 9 -3.04 28.67 36.87
C PRO A 9 -4.09 29.48 36.10
N LEU A 10 -5.17 29.82 36.79
CA LEU A 10 -6.32 30.57 36.28
C LEU A 10 -6.37 31.97 36.92
N PRO A 11 -6.69 33.01 36.13
CA PRO A 11 -7.00 34.34 36.65
C PRO A 11 -8.17 34.31 37.63
N GLU A 12 -8.20 35.24 38.58
CA GLU A 12 -9.27 35.34 39.57
C GLU A 12 -10.61 35.67 38.88
N GLY A 13 -11.64 34.85 39.13
CA GLY A 13 -12.96 35.00 38.50
C GLY A 13 -13.08 34.45 37.06
N ALA A 14 -12.08 33.71 36.54
CA ALA A 14 -12.13 33.14 35.20
C ALA A 14 -13.25 32.09 35.04
N LYS A 15 -14.20 32.33 34.12
CA LYS A 15 -15.30 31.41 33.81
C LYS A 15 -14.89 30.19 32.97
N PHE A 16 -13.72 30.24 32.33
CA PHE A 16 -13.16 29.17 31.51
C PHE A 16 -11.63 29.20 31.55
N CYS A 17 -10.99 28.05 31.31
CA CYS A 17 -9.54 27.98 31.17
C CYS A 17 -9.10 28.50 29.81
N SER A 18 -8.20 29.48 29.78
CA SER A 18 -7.63 30.04 28.55
C SER A 18 -6.70 29.08 27.79
N ILE A 19 -6.24 28.00 28.44
CA ILE A 19 -5.33 27.00 27.84
C ILE A 19 -6.12 25.81 27.28
N CYS A 20 -6.99 25.18 28.07
CA CYS A 20 -7.71 23.97 27.66
C CYS A 20 -9.19 24.18 27.31
N GLY A 21 -9.73 25.39 27.48
CA GLY A 21 -11.11 25.74 27.13
C GLY A 21 -12.20 25.26 28.10
N GLN A 22 -11.84 24.56 29.19
CA GLN A 22 -12.84 23.97 30.09
C GLN A 22 -13.52 25.05 30.97
N PRO A 23 -14.86 25.07 31.08
CA PRO A 23 -15.59 26.00 31.96
C PRO A 23 -15.27 25.73 33.45
N GLN A 24 -15.20 26.79 34.25
CA GLN A 24 -14.84 26.77 35.66
C GLN A 24 -15.99 27.33 36.54
N ALA A 25 -17.23 27.05 36.15
CA ALA A 25 -18.41 27.58 36.83
C ALA A 25 -18.43 27.12 38.30
N GLN A 26 -18.52 28.09 39.21
CA GLN A 26 -18.78 27.85 40.62
C GLN A 26 -20.23 27.35 40.75
N LEU A 27 -20.41 26.07 41.09
CA LEU A 27 -21.75 25.49 41.29
C LEU A 27 -22.39 26.10 42.55
N THR A 28 -23.66 26.47 42.48
CA THR A 28 -24.46 26.95 43.61
C THR A 28 -25.61 25.99 43.88
N CYS A 29 -26.01 25.83 45.14
CA CYS A 29 -27.12 24.95 45.50
C CYS A 29 -28.45 25.48 44.95
N ASN A 30 -29.19 24.66 44.20
CA ASN A 30 -30.49 25.03 43.61
C ASN A 30 -31.60 25.31 44.63
N ASN A 31 -31.44 24.88 45.89
CA ASN A 31 -32.45 25.10 46.94
C ASN A 31 -32.17 26.36 47.79
N CYS A 32 -30.92 26.61 48.17
CA CYS A 32 -30.57 27.69 49.11
C CYS A 32 -29.57 28.71 48.57
N GLY A 33 -29.05 28.53 47.35
CA GLY A 33 -28.12 29.47 46.71
C GLY A 33 -26.67 29.44 47.23
N THR A 34 -26.38 28.67 48.29
CA THR A 34 -25.01 28.59 48.85
C THR A 34 -24.03 28.00 47.81
N PRO A 35 -22.82 28.57 47.65
CA PRO A 35 -21.78 27.99 46.80
C PRO A 35 -21.43 26.57 47.25
N LEU A 36 -21.31 25.64 46.30
CA LEU A 36 -20.98 24.25 46.55
C LEU A 36 -19.49 24.02 46.29
N GLU A 37 -18.85 23.21 47.12
CA GLU A 37 -17.51 22.71 46.86
C GLU A 37 -17.52 21.66 45.73
N PRO A 38 -16.43 21.52 44.96
CA PRO A 38 -16.36 20.52 43.90
C PRO A 38 -16.64 19.10 44.44
N ASN A 39 -17.47 18.32 43.74
CA ASN A 39 -17.85 16.93 44.07
C ASN A 39 -18.67 16.72 45.37
N THR A 40 -19.33 17.74 45.92
CA THR A 40 -20.26 17.54 47.06
C THR A 40 -21.54 16.82 46.62
N LEU A 41 -21.87 15.72 47.28
CA LEU A 41 -23.11 14.95 47.04
C LEU A 41 -24.36 15.62 47.66
N PHE A 42 -24.17 16.39 48.73
CA PHE A 42 -25.22 17.08 49.47
C PHE A 42 -24.77 18.50 49.81
N CYS A 43 -25.70 19.44 49.80
CA CYS A 43 -25.44 20.79 50.27
C CYS A 43 -25.19 20.78 51.78
N SER A 44 -24.03 21.29 52.21
CA SER A 44 -23.64 21.38 53.63
C SER A 44 -24.53 22.33 54.44
N ASN A 45 -25.25 23.24 53.79
CA ASN A 45 -26.11 24.21 54.46
C ASN A 45 -27.58 23.75 54.59
N CYS A 46 -28.15 23.18 53.53
CA CYS A 46 -29.59 22.83 53.50
C CYS A 46 -29.89 21.33 53.33
N GLY A 47 -28.86 20.48 53.25
CA GLY A 47 -29.00 19.02 53.16
C GLY A 47 -29.57 18.49 51.84
N THR A 48 -29.87 19.36 50.87
CA THR A 48 -30.48 18.96 49.59
C THR A 48 -29.44 18.23 48.74
N PRO A 49 -29.77 17.05 48.15
CA PRO A 49 -28.87 16.35 47.26
C PRO A 49 -28.56 17.22 46.04
N VAL A 50 -27.28 17.34 45.72
CA VAL A 50 -26.83 18.08 44.55
C VAL A 50 -26.84 17.11 43.38
N THR A 51 -27.88 17.19 42.56
CA THR A 51 -27.86 16.53 41.25
C THR A 51 -26.84 17.29 40.41
N ASN A 52 -25.63 16.76 40.27
CA ASN A 52 -24.64 17.25 39.32
C ASN A 52 -25.19 17.09 37.90
N THR A 53 -26.07 17.99 37.50
CA THR A 53 -26.29 18.36 36.10
C THR A 53 -25.13 19.26 35.72
N SER A 54 -23.93 18.68 35.77
CA SER A 54 -22.96 18.99 34.72
C SER A 54 -23.75 18.79 33.43
N THR A 55 -23.81 19.83 32.60
CA THR A 55 -24.15 19.71 31.19
C THR A 55 -23.50 18.43 30.69
N ALA A 56 -24.31 17.38 30.61
CA ALA A 56 -23.93 16.18 29.90
C ALA A 56 -23.53 16.67 28.51
N PRO A 57 -22.40 16.22 27.94
CA PRO A 57 -22.21 16.40 26.52
C PRO A 57 -23.50 15.91 25.86
N GLU A 58 -24.10 16.82 25.09
CA GLU A 58 -25.10 16.58 24.06
C GLU A 58 -25.19 15.09 23.75
N ALA A 59 -26.31 14.49 24.18
CA ALA A 59 -26.64 13.07 24.07
C ALA A 59 -25.55 12.29 23.30
N VAL A 60 -24.61 11.68 24.04
CA VAL A 60 -24.06 10.40 23.58
C VAL A 60 -25.31 9.56 23.39
N ARG A 61 -25.78 9.51 22.13
CA ARG A 61 -26.73 8.52 21.67
C ARG A 61 -26.21 7.25 22.31
N THR A 62 -27.01 6.67 23.20
CA THR A 62 -26.76 5.32 23.70
C THR A 62 -26.27 4.55 22.48
N PRO A 63 -25.01 4.05 22.45
CA PRO A 63 -24.55 3.29 21.32
C PRO A 63 -25.64 2.27 21.04
N PRO A 64 -26.16 2.19 19.79
CA PRO A 64 -27.20 1.24 19.47
C PRO A 64 -26.71 -0.10 19.99
N THR A 65 -27.52 -0.74 20.85
CA THR A 65 -27.27 -2.02 21.53
C THR A 65 -26.02 -2.70 21.00
N GLN A 66 -24.90 -2.47 21.68
CA GLN A 66 -23.60 -3.01 21.28
C GLN A 66 -23.79 -4.52 21.18
N LYS A 67 -23.89 -5.07 19.96
CA LYS A 67 -23.77 -6.51 19.74
C LYS A 67 -22.38 -6.84 20.26
N THR A 68 -22.31 -7.37 21.47
CA THR A 68 -21.07 -7.80 22.09
C THR A 68 -20.43 -8.76 21.11
N SER A 69 -19.37 -8.31 20.44
CA SER A 69 -18.64 -9.15 19.50
C SER A 69 -18.10 -10.34 20.29
N PRO A 70 -18.17 -11.56 19.77
CA PRO A 70 -17.49 -12.67 20.40
C PRO A 70 -16.00 -12.32 20.52
N VAL A 71 -15.49 -12.34 21.76
CA VAL A 71 -14.08 -12.16 22.04
C VAL A 71 -13.41 -13.50 21.80
N TYR A 72 -12.44 -13.56 20.89
CA TYR A 72 -11.69 -14.77 20.64
C TYR A 72 -10.32 -14.70 21.33
N ASP A 73 -9.89 -15.81 21.92
CA ASP A 73 -8.61 -15.91 22.64
C ASP A 73 -7.40 -15.55 21.77
N TRP A 74 -7.52 -15.68 20.44
CA TRP A 74 -6.44 -15.41 19.50
C TRP A 74 -6.40 -13.95 18.99
N ASP A 75 -7.41 -13.14 19.30
CA ASP A 75 -7.51 -11.74 18.84
C ASP A 75 -6.31 -10.86 19.25
N PRO A 76 -5.74 -11.01 20.47
CA PRO A 76 -4.60 -10.19 20.88
C PRO A 76 -3.31 -10.53 20.15
N PHE A 77 -3.15 -11.76 19.64
CA PHE A 77 -1.87 -12.25 19.12
C PHE A 77 -1.62 -11.81 17.68
N GLU A 78 -0.36 -11.48 17.38
CA GLU A 78 0.09 -11.26 16.01
C GLU A 78 0.34 -12.62 15.33
N LEU A 79 -0.74 -13.19 14.79
CA LEU A 79 -0.73 -14.44 14.05
C LEU A 79 0.12 -14.31 12.77
N ASN A 80 0.78 -15.40 12.42
CA ASN A 80 1.46 -15.51 11.13
C ASN A 80 0.48 -15.78 9.99
N GLU A 81 1.00 -15.95 8.78
CA GLU A 81 0.24 -16.07 7.56
C GLU A 81 -0.74 -17.27 7.59
N LEU A 82 -0.26 -18.44 8.00
CA LEU A 82 -1.05 -19.67 8.02
C LEU A 82 -2.08 -19.71 9.16
N ASP A 83 -1.69 -19.24 10.35
CA ASP A 83 -2.59 -19.16 11.49
C ASP A 83 -3.65 -18.07 11.26
N THR A 84 -3.30 -16.95 10.64
CA THR A 84 -4.27 -15.93 10.21
C THR A 84 -5.29 -16.50 9.24
N LEU A 85 -4.83 -17.21 8.19
CA LEU A 85 -5.72 -17.85 7.21
C LEU A 85 -6.69 -18.83 7.91
N THR A 86 -6.14 -19.71 8.74
CA THR A 86 -6.91 -20.72 9.47
C THR A 86 -7.92 -20.07 10.40
N PHE A 87 -7.51 -19.07 11.17
CA PHE A 87 -8.34 -18.37 12.12
C PHE A 87 -9.51 -17.66 11.45
N VAL A 88 -9.25 -16.94 10.35
CA VAL A 88 -10.31 -16.24 9.60
C VAL A 88 -11.29 -17.23 8.98
N LEU A 89 -10.81 -18.31 8.35
CA LEU A 89 -11.68 -19.26 7.67
C LEU A 89 -12.44 -20.21 8.61
N THR A 90 -11.93 -20.47 9.81
CA THR A 90 -12.55 -21.46 10.73
C THR A 90 -13.30 -20.82 11.90
N LYS A 91 -12.84 -19.67 12.41
CA LYS A 91 -13.43 -19.02 13.60
C LYS A 91 -14.20 -17.76 13.25
N LYS A 92 -13.74 -16.98 12.26
CA LYS A 92 -14.32 -15.68 11.88
C LYS A 92 -14.92 -15.64 10.48
N TYR A 93 -15.38 -16.79 9.99
CA TYR A 93 -15.82 -16.94 8.59
C TYR A 93 -16.96 -15.98 8.20
N THR A 94 -17.93 -15.78 9.09
CA THR A 94 -19.07 -14.84 8.93
C THR A 94 -19.17 -13.87 10.10
N GLU A 95 -18.04 -13.59 10.77
CA GLU A 95 -18.01 -12.66 11.89
C GLU A 95 -17.70 -11.24 11.39
N PHE A 96 -18.73 -10.39 11.43
CA PHE A 96 -18.67 -9.00 10.98
C PHE A 96 -18.41 -8.02 12.13
N GLN A 97 -18.60 -8.44 13.37
CA GLN A 97 -18.37 -7.63 14.55
C GLN A 97 -16.90 -7.69 14.99
N GLY A 98 -16.49 -6.74 15.82
CA GLY A 98 -15.10 -6.61 16.24
C GLY A 98 -14.22 -5.90 15.21
N ARG A 99 -12.91 -6.05 15.40
CA ARG A 99 -11.86 -5.39 14.61
C ARG A 99 -10.98 -6.41 13.91
N ALA A 100 -10.35 -5.97 12.82
CA ALA A 100 -9.27 -6.69 12.15
C ALA A 100 -8.12 -5.71 11.95
N SER A 101 -6.95 -6.06 12.47
CA SER A 101 -5.76 -5.22 12.33
C SER A 101 -5.34 -5.13 10.86
N ARG A 102 -4.55 -4.10 10.53
CA ARG A 102 -3.96 -3.96 9.19
C ARG A 102 -3.20 -5.22 8.78
N SER A 103 -2.41 -5.78 9.69
CA SER A 103 -1.61 -6.97 9.41
C SER A 103 -2.46 -8.23 9.23
N GLU A 104 -3.51 -8.41 10.04
CA GLU A 104 -4.48 -9.52 9.87
C GLU A 104 -5.15 -9.47 8.49
N PHE A 105 -5.62 -8.29 8.08
CA PHE A 105 -6.25 -8.08 6.77
C PHE A 105 -5.32 -8.42 5.61
N PHE A 106 -4.10 -7.86 5.58
CA PHE A 106 -3.19 -8.07 4.45
C PHE A 106 -2.62 -9.49 4.40
N ARG A 107 -2.38 -10.14 5.55
CA ARG A 107 -1.93 -11.55 5.58
C ARG A 107 -2.99 -12.50 5.07
N TYR A 108 -4.25 -12.31 5.48
CA TYR A 108 -5.37 -13.10 4.96
C TYR A 108 -5.49 -12.95 3.44
N ASN A 109 -5.50 -11.70 2.93
CA ASN A 109 -5.63 -11.44 1.50
C ASN A 109 -4.43 -11.99 0.70
N LEU A 110 -3.21 -11.87 1.22
CA LEU A 110 -2.01 -12.45 0.61
C LEU A 110 -2.14 -13.97 0.48
N MET A 111 -2.53 -14.64 1.57
CA MET A 111 -2.64 -16.10 1.59
C MET A 111 -3.76 -16.62 0.70
N ILE A 112 -4.95 -16.01 0.73
CA ILE A 112 -6.04 -16.37 -0.18
C ILE A 112 -5.62 -16.15 -1.64
N SER A 113 -4.98 -15.02 -1.96
CA SER A 113 -4.52 -14.74 -3.32
C SER A 113 -3.49 -15.77 -3.79
N LEU A 114 -2.57 -16.19 -2.92
CA LEU A 114 -1.58 -17.22 -3.22
C LEU A 114 -2.24 -18.58 -3.49
N CYS A 115 -3.20 -19.00 -2.65
CA CYS A 115 -3.95 -20.25 -2.86
C CYS A 115 -4.76 -20.23 -4.16
N LEU A 116 -5.49 -19.14 -4.43
CA LEU A 116 -6.34 -19.02 -5.61
C LEU A 116 -5.54 -18.95 -6.92
N THR A 117 -4.30 -18.43 -6.89
CA THR A 117 -3.44 -18.33 -8.09
C THR A 117 -2.94 -19.69 -8.59
N ILE A 118 -2.94 -20.73 -7.75
CA ILE A 118 -2.48 -22.08 -8.15
C ILE A 118 -3.43 -22.70 -9.19
N ILE A 119 -4.74 -22.48 -9.05
CA ILE A 119 -5.77 -23.06 -9.92
C ILE A 119 -5.62 -22.61 -11.39
N PRO A 120 -5.54 -21.29 -11.72
CA PRO A 120 -5.36 -20.85 -13.10
C PRO A 120 -4.03 -21.30 -13.72
N ILE A 121 -2.96 -21.48 -12.93
CA ILE A 121 -1.71 -22.06 -13.42
C ILE A 121 -1.92 -23.51 -13.87
N ILE A 122 -2.56 -24.34 -13.05
CA ILE A 122 -2.88 -25.74 -13.40
C ILE A 122 -3.72 -25.78 -14.67
N MET A 123 -4.73 -24.91 -14.78
CA MET A 123 -5.58 -24.82 -15.96
C MET A 123 -4.81 -24.42 -17.22
N GLY A 124 -3.90 -23.44 -17.11
CA GLY A 124 -3.02 -23.03 -18.21
C GLY A 124 -2.12 -24.16 -18.70
N ILE A 125 -1.56 -24.94 -17.78
CA ILE A 125 -0.72 -26.11 -18.10
C ILE A 125 -1.56 -27.21 -18.79
N ILE A 126 -2.73 -27.56 -18.24
CA ILE A 126 -3.62 -28.57 -18.84
C ILE A 126 -4.00 -28.17 -20.28
N LYS A 127 -4.35 -26.89 -20.48
CA LYS A 127 -4.68 -26.35 -21.80
C LYS A 127 -3.49 -26.46 -22.77
N LEU A 128 -2.27 -26.15 -22.32
CA LEU A 128 -1.06 -26.22 -23.14
C LEU A 128 -0.69 -27.66 -23.54
N VAL A 129 -0.82 -28.62 -22.62
CA VAL A 129 -0.35 -30.00 -22.83
C VAL A 129 -1.40 -30.85 -23.55
N SER A 130 -2.66 -30.74 -23.17
CA SER A 130 -3.72 -31.66 -23.61
C SER A 130 -4.72 -31.03 -24.58
N ASN A 131 -4.77 -29.69 -24.66
CA ASN A 131 -5.82 -28.92 -25.34
C ASN A 131 -7.26 -29.37 -24.95
N ASN A 132 -7.44 -29.96 -23.77
CA ASN A 132 -8.72 -30.48 -23.32
C ASN A 132 -9.59 -29.35 -22.73
N ILE A 133 -10.43 -28.78 -23.59
CA ILE A 133 -11.31 -27.65 -23.25
C ILE A 133 -12.31 -28.04 -22.15
N MET A 134 -12.83 -29.28 -22.13
CA MET A 134 -13.81 -29.71 -21.15
C MET A 134 -13.24 -29.72 -19.72
N THR A 135 -12.01 -30.20 -19.54
CA THR A 135 -11.33 -30.15 -18.24
C THR A 135 -11.13 -28.72 -17.75
N VAL A 136 -10.75 -27.81 -18.65
CA VAL A 136 -10.58 -26.39 -18.31
C VAL A 136 -11.90 -25.74 -17.89
N ILE A 137 -13.00 -26.03 -18.57
CA ILE A 137 -14.34 -25.53 -18.21
C ILE A 137 -14.74 -26.01 -16.81
N VAL A 138 -14.56 -27.30 -16.51
CA VAL A 138 -14.87 -27.86 -15.19
C VAL A 138 -14.07 -27.16 -14.08
N LEU A 139 -12.78 -26.89 -14.33
CA LEU A 139 -11.93 -26.17 -13.37
C LEU A 139 -12.34 -24.70 -13.17
N TYR A 140 -12.83 -24.01 -14.22
CA TYR A 140 -13.40 -22.67 -14.07
C TYR A 140 -14.66 -22.67 -13.20
N VAL A 141 -15.56 -23.65 -13.40
CA VAL A 141 -16.77 -23.78 -12.58
C VAL A 141 -16.40 -24.04 -11.11
N LEU A 142 -15.43 -24.93 -10.87
CA LEU A 142 -14.95 -25.20 -9.51
C LEU A 142 -14.33 -23.95 -8.86
N LEU A 143 -13.52 -23.19 -9.61
CA LEU A 143 -12.95 -21.94 -9.13
C LEU A 143 -14.04 -20.95 -8.73
N GLY A 144 -15.07 -20.78 -9.57
CA GLY A 144 -16.20 -19.90 -9.26
C GLY A 144 -16.97 -20.31 -7.99
N ILE A 145 -17.12 -21.61 -7.73
CA ILE A 145 -17.73 -22.11 -6.48
C ILE A 145 -16.86 -21.77 -5.27
N ILE A 146 -15.53 -21.94 -5.38
CA ILE A 146 -14.58 -21.59 -4.32
C ILE A 146 -14.63 -20.09 -4.03
N GLU A 147 -14.60 -19.26 -5.07
CA GLU A 147 -14.69 -17.80 -4.93
C GLU A 147 -15.99 -17.38 -4.26
N LEU A 148 -17.13 -17.96 -4.69
CA LEU A 148 -18.43 -17.70 -4.08
C LEU A 148 -18.46 -18.02 -2.58
N ALA A 149 -17.82 -19.12 -2.15
CA ALA A 149 -17.67 -19.43 -0.73
C ALA A 149 -16.82 -18.38 -0.01
N LEU A 150 -15.72 -17.93 -0.63
CA LEU A 150 -14.78 -16.97 -0.05
C LEU A 150 -15.30 -15.51 0.00
N ILE A 151 -16.40 -15.18 -0.68
CA ILE A 151 -17.02 -13.85 -0.60
C ILE A 151 -17.36 -13.48 0.84
N LEU A 152 -17.94 -14.40 1.61
CA LEU A 152 -18.37 -14.13 2.99
C LEU A 152 -17.21 -13.79 3.93
N PRO A 153 -16.15 -14.62 4.07
CA PRO A 153 -15.01 -14.29 4.91
C PRO A 153 -14.23 -13.07 4.40
N GLY A 154 -14.14 -12.86 3.09
CA GLY A 154 -13.52 -11.68 2.49
C GLY A 154 -14.26 -10.38 2.84
N LEU A 155 -15.59 -10.40 2.78
CA LEU A 155 -16.42 -9.26 3.19
C LEU A 155 -16.36 -9.05 4.71
N ALA A 156 -16.41 -10.14 5.50
CA ALA A 156 -16.37 -10.08 6.95
C ALA A 156 -15.08 -9.41 7.46
N ILE A 157 -13.91 -9.82 6.95
CA ILE A 157 -12.64 -9.20 7.36
C ILE A 157 -12.49 -7.76 6.85
N ALA A 158 -13.02 -7.44 5.66
CA ALA A 158 -13.03 -6.06 5.15
C ALA A 158 -13.87 -5.13 6.04
N VAL A 159 -15.04 -5.59 6.49
CA VAL A 159 -15.90 -4.85 7.44
C VAL A 159 -15.20 -4.67 8.79
N ARG A 160 -14.61 -5.73 9.35
CA ARG A 160 -13.82 -5.64 10.60
C ARG A 160 -12.61 -4.73 10.47
N ARG A 161 -12.02 -4.63 9.27
CA ARG A 161 -10.93 -3.70 9.00
C ARG A 161 -11.39 -2.25 8.91
N LEU A 162 -12.58 -1.99 8.35
CA LEU A 162 -13.20 -0.66 8.43
C LEU A 162 -13.48 -0.26 9.89
N HIS A 163 -14.00 -1.20 10.68
CA HIS A 163 -14.25 -1.02 12.11
C HIS A 163 -12.97 -0.65 12.89
N ASP A 164 -11.81 -1.15 12.48
CA ASP A 164 -10.52 -0.82 13.08
C ASP A 164 -10.12 0.67 12.93
N THR A 165 -10.72 1.39 11.98
CA THR A 165 -10.59 2.85 11.79
C THR A 165 -11.85 3.63 12.21
N ASN A 166 -12.69 3.00 13.04
CA ASN A 166 -13.97 3.51 13.52
C ASN A 166 -14.95 3.91 12.40
N LYS A 167 -14.89 3.21 11.25
CA LYS A 167 -15.81 3.39 10.12
C LYS A 167 -16.80 2.22 10.09
N SER A 168 -18.05 2.47 9.73
CA SER A 168 -19.04 1.41 9.56
C SER A 168 -18.75 0.54 8.34
N GLY A 169 -19.14 -0.74 8.37
CA GLY A 169 -19.03 -1.66 7.22
C GLY A 169 -19.67 -1.16 5.92
N TRP A 170 -20.64 -0.24 5.98
CA TRP A 170 -21.25 0.41 4.81
C TRP A 170 -20.24 1.14 3.91
N PHE A 171 -19.07 1.53 4.44
CA PHE A 171 -18.01 2.13 3.62
C PHE A 171 -17.45 1.15 2.57
N PHE A 172 -17.74 -0.15 2.68
CA PHE A 172 -17.42 -1.12 1.64
C PHE A 172 -18.12 -0.81 0.31
N LEU A 173 -19.34 -0.23 0.35
CA LEU A 173 -20.12 0.09 -0.84
C LEU A 173 -19.45 1.14 -1.76
N ILE A 174 -18.45 1.88 -1.27
CA ILE A 174 -17.73 2.83 -2.12
C ILE A 174 -16.97 2.12 -3.25
N ASN A 175 -16.67 0.83 -3.13
CA ASN A 175 -16.14 0.05 -4.26
C ASN A 175 -17.06 0.06 -5.50
N PHE A 176 -18.35 0.36 -5.36
CA PHE A 176 -19.28 0.51 -6.49
C PHE A 176 -19.14 1.84 -7.24
N ILE A 177 -18.34 2.79 -6.74
CA ILE A 177 -17.97 4.02 -7.46
C ILE A 177 -16.73 3.70 -8.32
N PRO A 178 -16.83 3.73 -9.66
CA PRO A 178 -15.71 3.37 -10.52
C PRO A 178 -14.46 4.23 -10.26
N ILE A 179 -13.28 3.60 -10.33
CA ILE A 179 -11.95 4.23 -10.22
C ILE A 179 -11.69 4.85 -8.84
N VAL A 180 -12.39 5.92 -8.47
CA VAL A 180 -12.20 6.67 -7.22
C VAL A 180 -12.53 5.80 -6.01
N GLY A 181 -13.57 4.98 -6.11
CA GLY A 181 -14.04 4.14 -5.01
C GLY A 181 -13.01 3.15 -4.50
N PRO A 182 -12.49 2.25 -5.37
CA PRO A 182 -11.43 1.32 -5.02
C PRO A 182 -10.15 2.00 -4.50
N ILE A 183 -9.74 3.13 -5.09
CA ILE A 183 -8.55 3.87 -4.64
C ILE A 183 -8.75 4.34 -3.20
N TRP A 184 -9.89 4.97 -2.90
CA TRP A 184 -10.17 5.44 -1.55
C TRP A 184 -10.36 4.30 -0.55
N PHE A 185 -11.02 3.22 -0.96
CA PHE A 185 -11.15 2.02 -0.13
C PHE A 185 -9.77 1.43 0.20
N LEU A 186 -8.85 1.38 -0.76
CA LEU A 186 -7.48 0.94 -0.52
C LEU A 186 -6.75 1.86 0.49
N ILE A 187 -6.92 3.17 0.40
CA ILE A 187 -6.38 4.12 1.39
C ILE A 187 -6.91 3.79 2.79
N LEU A 188 -8.21 3.50 2.93
CA LEU A 188 -8.80 3.06 4.22
C LEU A 188 -8.17 1.75 4.71
N MET A 189 -7.95 0.78 3.83
CA MET A 189 -7.31 -0.50 4.19
C MET A 189 -5.85 -0.33 4.63
N LEU A 190 -5.14 0.69 4.13
CA LEU A 190 -3.75 1.02 4.50
C LEU A 190 -3.62 1.90 5.76
N THR A 191 -4.64 2.71 6.05
CA THR A 191 -4.66 3.69 7.16
C THR A 191 -4.45 3.00 8.50
N LYS A 192 -3.62 3.55 9.39
CA LYS A 192 -3.41 2.94 10.72
C LYS A 192 -4.72 2.88 11.52
N GLY A 193 -5.01 1.72 12.14
CA GLY A 193 -6.15 1.56 13.04
C GLY A 193 -6.00 2.33 14.35
N ASP A 194 -7.10 2.49 15.08
CA ASP A 194 -7.12 3.20 16.35
C ASP A 194 -6.25 2.49 17.40
N THR A 195 -5.44 3.25 18.14
CA THR A 195 -4.55 2.67 19.16
C THR A 195 -5.25 2.31 20.47
N TYR A 196 -6.47 2.83 20.66
CA TYR A 196 -7.31 2.64 21.83
C TYR A 196 -8.59 1.86 21.45
N THR A 197 -9.37 1.49 22.45
CA THR A 197 -10.71 0.92 22.29
C THR A 197 -11.58 1.90 21.49
N ASN A 198 -12.26 1.40 20.47
CA ASN A 198 -13.23 2.19 19.70
C ASN A 198 -14.63 1.56 19.79
N ASN A 199 -15.59 2.08 19.01
CA ASN A 199 -16.98 1.61 19.06
C ASN A 199 -17.14 0.11 18.74
N TYR A 200 -16.14 -0.49 18.12
CA TYR A 200 -16.10 -1.89 17.70
C TYR A 200 -15.21 -2.77 18.57
N GLY A 201 -14.66 -2.24 19.67
CA GLY A 201 -13.94 -3.01 20.68
C GLY A 201 -12.43 -2.76 20.76
N GLU A 202 -11.76 -3.68 21.46
CA GLU A 202 -10.32 -3.65 21.71
C GLU A 202 -9.51 -3.89 20.43
N ARG A 203 -8.28 -3.36 20.39
CA ARG A 203 -7.38 -3.55 19.25
C ARG A 203 -6.99 -5.02 19.10
N THR A 204 -6.75 -5.50 17.88
CA THR A 204 -6.27 -6.87 17.61
C THR A 204 -4.80 -6.88 17.17
N SER A 205 -4.17 -8.06 17.22
CA SER A 205 -2.80 -8.32 16.73
C SER A 205 -1.72 -7.39 17.31
N TYR A 206 -1.61 -7.37 18.63
CA TYR A 206 -0.67 -6.50 19.32
C TYR A 206 0.30 -7.19 20.29
N ILE A 207 0.12 -8.48 20.53
CA ILE A 207 0.99 -9.31 21.34
C ILE A 207 1.81 -10.20 20.41
N GLN A 208 3.14 -10.14 20.51
CA GLN A 208 4.01 -11.08 19.81
C GLN A 208 3.93 -12.45 20.47
N ILE A 209 3.91 -13.50 19.66
CA ILE A 209 3.84 -14.88 20.11
C ILE A 209 5.25 -15.32 20.53
N THR A 210 5.48 -15.41 21.85
CA THR A 210 6.71 -15.94 22.45
C THR A 210 6.68 -17.48 22.48
N PRO A 211 7.84 -18.16 22.64
CA PRO A 211 7.89 -19.63 22.73
C PRO A 211 6.96 -20.23 23.79
N ASP A 212 6.70 -19.52 24.88
CA ASP A 212 5.78 -19.96 25.93
C ASP A 212 4.31 -19.91 25.45
N ILE A 213 3.93 -18.83 24.75
CA ILE A 213 2.60 -18.69 24.12
C ILE A 213 2.40 -19.76 23.05
N GLN A 214 3.43 -20.07 22.26
CA GLN A 214 3.38 -21.15 21.27
C GLN A 214 3.04 -22.50 21.90
N ARG A 215 3.69 -22.83 23.03
CA ARG A 215 3.45 -24.10 23.74
C ARG A 215 2.06 -24.14 24.37
N GLN A 216 1.58 -23.02 24.90
CA GLN A 216 0.28 -22.94 25.56
C GLN A 216 -0.88 -23.06 24.55
N TYR A 217 -0.81 -22.36 23.42
CA TYR A 217 -1.92 -22.24 22.47
C TYR A 217 -1.73 -23.06 21.19
N GLY A 218 -0.58 -23.73 21.02
CA GLY A 218 -0.26 -24.47 19.79
C GLY A 218 -0.05 -23.57 18.57
N LEU A 219 0.28 -22.30 18.77
CA LEU A 219 0.46 -21.30 17.72
C LEU A 219 1.86 -21.32 17.12
N ARG A 220 1.96 -20.94 15.84
CA ARG A 220 3.24 -20.73 15.16
C ARG A 220 3.85 -19.38 15.61
N PRO A 221 5.16 -19.17 15.44
CA PRO A 221 5.77 -17.92 15.88
C PRO A 221 5.22 -16.75 15.06
N SER A 222 5.19 -15.55 15.67
CA SER A 222 4.79 -14.34 14.98
C SER A 222 5.64 -14.12 13.72
N PRO A 223 5.05 -13.52 12.67
CA PRO A 223 5.69 -13.40 11.37
C PRO A 223 6.93 -12.51 11.46
N THR A 224 7.96 -12.90 10.73
CA THR A 224 9.19 -12.12 10.56
C THR A 224 9.13 -11.35 9.26
N SER A 225 9.90 -10.27 9.12
CA SER A 225 10.00 -9.54 7.84
C SER A 225 10.40 -10.48 6.70
N THR A 226 11.29 -11.44 6.97
CA THR A 226 11.72 -12.46 6.03
C THR A 226 10.58 -13.40 5.62
N SER A 227 9.80 -13.93 6.57
CA SER A 227 8.71 -14.86 6.23
C SER A 227 7.65 -14.19 5.36
N THR A 228 7.24 -12.97 5.73
CA THR A 228 6.26 -12.22 4.95
C THR A 228 6.81 -11.86 3.56
N ALA A 229 8.08 -11.48 3.45
CA ALA A 229 8.72 -11.21 2.15
C ALA A 229 8.74 -12.45 1.25
N LEU A 230 9.00 -13.64 1.79
CA LEU A 230 8.99 -14.89 1.02
C LEU A 230 7.60 -15.20 0.45
N TYR A 231 6.52 -15.01 1.22
CA TYR A 231 5.15 -15.19 0.70
C TYR A 231 4.81 -14.18 -0.39
N ILE A 232 5.25 -12.92 -0.25
CA ILE A 232 5.08 -11.89 -1.29
C ILE A 232 5.82 -12.28 -2.57
N ILE A 233 7.10 -12.67 -2.47
CA ILE A 233 7.91 -13.11 -3.62
C ILE A 233 7.25 -14.32 -4.28
N ALA A 234 6.83 -15.32 -3.50
CA ALA A 234 6.14 -16.49 -4.02
C ALA A 234 4.87 -16.09 -4.78
N TYR A 235 4.07 -15.18 -4.24
CA TYR A 235 2.89 -14.67 -4.92
C TYR A 235 3.22 -13.95 -6.23
N VAL A 236 4.24 -13.08 -6.25
CA VAL A 236 4.69 -12.36 -7.46
C VAL A 236 5.20 -13.34 -8.54
N VAL A 237 5.89 -14.41 -8.15
CA VAL A 237 6.35 -15.44 -9.08
C VAL A 237 5.14 -16.20 -9.67
N LEU A 238 4.22 -16.64 -8.81
CA LEU A 238 3.03 -17.39 -9.25
C LEU A 238 2.13 -16.56 -10.16
N ILE A 239 1.88 -15.28 -9.84
CA ILE A 239 1.06 -14.42 -10.68
C ILE A 239 1.74 -14.15 -12.03
N SER A 240 3.06 -13.99 -12.06
CA SER A 240 3.82 -13.84 -13.31
C SER A 240 3.71 -15.08 -14.21
N ILE A 241 3.79 -16.28 -13.62
CA ILE A 241 3.58 -17.55 -14.35
C ILE A 241 2.15 -17.64 -14.88
N SER A 242 1.16 -17.31 -14.05
CA SER A 242 -0.26 -17.32 -14.44
C SER A 242 -0.55 -16.38 -15.61
N ILE A 243 0.01 -15.16 -15.58
CA ILE A 243 -0.10 -14.17 -16.67
C ILE A 243 0.59 -14.69 -17.94
N GLY A 244 1.79 -15.27 -17.83
CA GLY A 244 2.50 -15.84 -18.97
C GLY A 244 1.72 -16.99 -19.65
N LEU A 245 1.16 -17.89 -18.86
CA LEU A 245 0.34 -19.01 -19.36
C LEU A 245 -0.94 -18.51 -20.04
N SER A 246 -1.62 -17.52 -19.47
CA SER A 246 -2.83 -16.95 -20.08
C SER A 246 -2.52 -16.23 -21.40
N ALA A 247 -1.45 -15.43 -21.47
CA ALA A 247 -1.01 -14.74 -22.70
C ALA A 247 -0.65 -15.72 -23.85
N ALA A 248 0.01 -16.84 -23.53
CA ALA A 248 0.32 -17.88 -24.53
C ALA A 248 -0.95 -18.46 -25.15
N THR A 249 -2.00 -18.66 -24.35
CA THR A 249 -3.28 -19.21 -24.84
C THR A 249 -4.14 -18.22 -25.62
N ILE A 250 -3.94 -16.92 -25.40
CA ILE A 250 -4.60 -15.86 -26.16
C ILE A 250 -3.96 -15.73 -27.54
N THR A 251 -2.64 -15.83 -27.63
CA THR A 251 -1.88 -15.76 -28.89
C THR A 251 -2.26 -16.88 -29.87
N THR A 252 -2.48 -18.10 -29.38
CA THR A 252 -2.95 -19.23 -30.23
C THR A 252 -4.39 -19.03 -30.73
N SER A 253 -5.23 -18.33 -29.95
CA SER A 253 -6.61 -18.03 -30.33
C SER A 253 -6.69 -16.94 -31.41
N PHE A 254 -5.84 -15.91 -31.35
CA PHE A 254 -5.79 -14.86 -32.38
C PHE A 254 -5.19 -15.31 -33.71
N ASN A 255 -4.19 -16.19 -33.69
CA ASN A 255 -3.63 -16.77 -34.93
C ASN A 255 -4.63 -17.68 -35.67
N SER A 256 -5.59 -18.28 -34.96
CA SER A 256 -6.67 -19.09 -35.58
C SER A 256 -7.68 -18.21 -36.34
N ILE A 257 -7.97 -17.00 -35.84
CA ILE A 257 -8.92 -16.07 -36.44
C ILE A 257 -8.37 -15.50 -37.77
N ASN A 258 -7.06 -15.27 -37.87
CA ASN A 258 -6.45 -14.74 -39.10
C ASN A 258 -6.35 -15.76 -40.25
N ASN A 259 -6.59 -17.05 -39.98
CA ASN A 259 -6.49 -18.14 -40.97
C ASN A 259 -7.85 -18.62 -41.52
N THR A 260 -8.97 -17.95 -41.20
CA THR A 260 -10.29 -18.24 -41.79
C THR A 260 -10.72 -17.13 -42.74
N THR A 261 -10.08 -17.03 -43.90
CA THR A 261 -10.63 -16.28 -45.04
C THR A 261 -11.45 -17.25 -45.91
N PRO A 262 -12.72 -16.94 -46.27
CA PRO A 262 -13.49 -17.78 -47.18
C PRO A 262 -12.85 -17.76 -48.57
N THR A 263 -12.59 -18.95 -49.11
CA THR A 263 -12.32 -19.15 -50.53
C THR A 263 -13.47 -18.59 -51.35
N HIS A 264 -13.24 -17.60 -52.22
CA HIS A 264 -13.88 -17.42 -53.53
C HIS A 264 -13.41 -16.11 -54.17
N TYR A 265 -12.49 -16.21 -55.14
CA TYR A 265 -12.71 -15.83 -56.55
C TYR A 265 -11.37 -15.73 -57.26
N SER A 266 -11.18 -16.63 -58.20
CA SER A 266 -10.22 -16.55 -59.28
C SER A 266 -10.47 -15.28 -60.09
N THR A 267 -9.41 -14.58 -60.49
CA THR A 267 -9.24 -14.24 -61.90
C THR A 267 -7.78 -14.04 -62.23
N ASN A 268 -7.49 -14.47 -63.43
CA ASN A 268 -6.22 -14.84 -64.00
C ASN A 268 -5.90 -13.78 -65.06
N THR A 269 -4.69 -13.22 -65.06
CA THR A 269 -4.07 -12.67 -66.27
C THR A 269 -2.56 -12.89 -66.24
N ASN A 270 -2.16 -13.96 -66.94
CA ASN A 270 -1.02 -14.09 -67.86
C ASN A 270 -0.32 -12.77 -68.25
N SER A 271 0.95 -12.71 -68.65
CA SER A 271 2.09 -13.62 -68.79
C SER A 271 3.23 -12.72 -69.27
N ASN A 272 4.48 -13.01 -68.91
CA ASN A 272 5.61 -13.16 -69.85
C ASN A 272 6.95 -13.36 -69.12
N ASN A 273 7.27 -14.65 -68.99
CA ASN A 273 8.56 -15.31 -69.21
C ASN A 273 9.86 -14.47 -69.24
N SER A 274 10.82 -14.82 -68.37
CA SER A 274 12.10 -15.43 -68.79
C SER A 274 12.97 -15.79 -67.58
N SER A 275 13.41 -17.05 -67.55
CA SER A 275 14.29 -17.65 -66.55
C SER A 275 15.76 -17.41 -66.87
N VAL A 276 16.57 -16.93 -65.92
CA VAL A 276 18.01 -17.26 -65.85
C VAL A 276 18.42 -17.48 -64.38
N LYS A 277 19.31 -18.44 -64.20
CA LYS A 277 19.69 -19.18 -63.00
C LYS A 277 20.95 -18.63 -62.31
N ALA A 278 20.93 -18.64 -60.98
CA ALA A 278 22.02 -18.75 -60.00
C ALA A 278 22.96 -17.54 -59.65
N ILE A 279 23.43 -17.62 -58.40
CA ILE A 279 23.90 -16.68 -57.34
C ILE A 279 25.47 -16.61 -57.33
N PRO A 280 26.27 -15.81 -56.54
CA PRO A 280 26.02 -14.86 -55.41
C PRO A 280 26.69 -13.45 -55.40
N ALA A 281 26.15 -12.60 -54.51
CA ALA A 281 26.78 -11.58 -53.63
C ALA A 281 27.32 -10.24 -54.22
N PRO A 282 27.47 -9.15 -53.41
CA PRO A 282 27.16 -8.96 -51.98
C PRO A 282 26.17 -7.81 -51.68
N GLN A 283 25.59 -7.86 -50.47
CA GLN A 283 24.79 -6.78 -49.86
C GLN A 283 25.60 -5.47 -49.73
N PRO A 284 24.99 -4.29 -49.89
CA PRO A 284 25.56 -3.07 -49.33
C PRO A 284 25.29 -3.04 -47.81
N ALA A 285 26.37 -2.89 -47.07
CA ALA A 285 26.40 -2.73 -45.62
C ALA A 285 25.69 -1.45 -45.17
N SER A 286 24.77 -1.57 -44.21
CA SER A 286 24.30 -0.45 -43.39
C SER A 286 25.15 -0.36 -42.13
N THR A 287 26.04 0.62 -42.10
CA THR A 287 27.06 0.86 -41.07
C THR A 287 26.50 1.64 -39.86
N ASN A 288 26.64 1.06 -38.66
CA ASN A 288 26.96 1.67 -37.36
C ASN A 288 26.47 3.09 -36.98
N THR A 289 25.24 3.50 -37.31
CA THR A 289 24.72 4.80 -36.80
C THR A 289 23.93 4.64 -35.49
N GLN A 290 23.23 3.52 -35.29
CA GLN A 290 22.42 3.30 -34.08
C GLN A 290 23.24 3.04 -32.82
N SER A 291 24.37 2.31 -32.91
CA SER A 291 25.19 1.96 -31.73
C SER A 291 25.91 3.16 -31.14
N VAL A 292 26.38 4.11 -31.96
CA VAL A 292 27.10 5.30 -31.49
C VAL A 292 26.16 6.28 -30.79
N ALA A 293 24.97 6.54 -31.35
CA ALA A 293 23.99 7.43 -30.75
C ALA A 293 23.47 6.89 -29.39
N GLN A 294 23.27 5.57 -29.28
CA GLN A 294 22.87 4.93 -28.03
C GLN A 294 23.97 4.98 -26.96
N ASN A 295 25.24 4.78 -27.36
CA ASN A 295 26.37 4.88 -26.43
C ASN A 295 26.54 6.31 -25.88
N ASN A 296 26.41 7.33 -26.74
CA ASN A 296 26.50 8.74 -26.34
C ASN A 296 25.33 9.13 -25.41
N ALA A 297 24.12 8.65 -25.68
CA ALA A 297 22.96 8.90 -24.83
C ALA A 297 23.20 8.41 -23.40
N VAL A 298 23.67 7.17 -23.23
CA VAL A 298 23.97 6.59 -21.91
C VAL A 298 25.07 7.37 -21.18
N GLU A 299 26.13 7.79 -21.88
CA GLU A 299 27.20 8.57 -21.27
C GLU A 299 26.70 9.94 -20.75
N GLU A 300 26.01 10.70 -21.61
CA GLU A 300 25.48 12.03 -21.29
C GLU A 300 24.43 11.96 -20.15
N SER A 301 23.50 11.01 -20.21
CA SER A 301 22.46 10.87 -19.18
C SER A 301 23.00 10.38 -17.85
N THR A 302 24.01 9.50 -17.86
CA THR A 302 24.69 9.06 -16.62
C THR A 302 25.35 10.25 -15.93
N LYS A 303 26.03 11.10 -16.69
CA LYS A 303 26.69 12.31 -16.17
C LYS A 303 25.68 13.30 -15.57
N ALA A 304 24.54 13.49 -16.21
CA ALA A 304 23.46 14.31 -15.68
C ALA A 304 22.90 13.76 -14.36
N LEU A 305 22.65 12.45 -14.29
CA LEU A 305 22.19 11.79 -13.07
C LEU A 305 23.21 11.89 -11.92
N GLN A 306 24.50 11.72 -12.20
CA GLN A 306 25.57 11.93 -11.22
C GLN A 306 25.62 13.38 -10.72
N ASN A 307 25.45 14.35 -11.62
CA ASN A 307 25.40 15.76 -11.24
C ASN A 307 24.24 16.07 -10.31
N TYR A 308 23.04 15.54 -10.60
CA TYR A 308 21.87 15.70 -9.74
C TYR A 308 22.16 15.28 -8.29
N TYR A 309 22.68 14.06 -8.08
CA TYR A 309 23.01 13.58 -6.73
C TYR A 309 24.18 14.32 -6.08
N ARG A 310 25.14 14.79 -6.87
CA ARG A 310 26.22 15.65 -6.39
C ARG A 310 25.69 16.98 -5.87
N TYR A 311 24.74 17.60 -6.57
CA TYR A 311 24.10 18.83 -6.12
C TYR A 311 23.28 18.62 -4.84
N LEU A 312 22.54 17.51 -4.73
CA LEU A 312 21.83 17.14 -3.49
C LEU A 312 22.80 16.98 -2.32
N THR A 313 23.90 16.25 -2.50
CA THR A 313 24.92 16.04 -1.46
C THR A 313 25.57 17.36 -1.04
N ASN A 314 25.82 18.28 -1.98
CA ASN A 314 26.38 19.59 -1.71
C ASN A 314 25.35 20.61 -1.18
N LYS A 315 24.09 20.19 -0.98
CA LYS A 315 22.97 21.05 -0.57
C LYS A 315 22.68 22.22 -1.52
N ASP A 316 23.10 22.08 -2.77
CA ASP A 316 22.79 23.00 -3.86
C ASP A 316 21.47 22.60 -4.53
N PHE A 317 20.39 22.80 -3.76
CA PHE A 317 19.06 22.34 -4.14
C PHE A 317 18.52 23.06 -5.38
N ALA A 318 18.94 24.29 -5.64
CA ALA A 318 18.51 25.04 -6.82
C ALA A 318 19.00 24.36 -8.11
N ASN A 319 20.30 24.02 -8.17
CA ASN A 319 20.86 23.30 -9.32
C ASN A 319 20.39 21.84 -9.38
N ALA A 320 20.16 21.17 -8.25
CA ALA A 320 19.54 19.84 -8.29
C ALA A 320 18.12 19.89 -8.89
N TYR A 321 17.32 20.89 -8.53
CA TYR A 321 15.93 21.04 -8.99
C TYR A 321 15.82 21.27 -10.51
N THR A 322 16.84 21.85 -11.15
CA THR A 322 16.86 22.03 -12.61
C THR A 322 16.94 20.72 -13.38
N TYR A 323 17.42 19.64 -12.77
CA TYR A 323 17.46 18.31 -13.39
C TYR A 323 16.12 17.56 -13.32
N LEU A 324 15.10 18.10 -12.66
CA LEU A 324 13.77 17.49 -12.59
C LEU A 324 12.88 18.06 -13.70
N SER A 325 12.10 17.20 -14.37
CA SER A 325 11.04 17.63 -15.29
C SER A 325 9.93 18.37 -14.56
N ASP A 326 9.12 19.14 -15.29
CA ASP A 326 8.00 19.86 -14.69
C ASP A 326 6.93 18.90 -14.11
N GLU A 327 6.74 17.76 -14.75
CA GLU A 327 5.88 16.67 -14.24
C GLU A 327 6.43 16.10 -12.93
N GLN A 328 7.74 15.84 -12.87
CA GLN A 328 8.39 15.34 -11.65
C GLN A 328 8.37 16.37 -10.52
N ARG A 329 8.52 17.66 -10.84
CA ARG A 329 8.36 18.73 -9.84
C ARG A 329 6.93 18.79 -9.32
N ALA A 330 5.94 18.65 -10.19
CA ALA A 330 4.54 18.65 -9.80
C ALA A 330 4.20 17.47 -8.86
N SER A 331 4.81 16.30 -9.06
CA SER A 331 4.61 15.13 -8.17
C SER A 331 5.26 15.30 -6.80
N LEU A 332 6.37 16.04 -6.72
CA LEU A 332 7.12 16.29 -5.48
C LEU A 332 6.58 17.46 -4.64
N GLY A 333 5.65 18.25 -5.19
CA GLY A 333 5.07 19.43 -4.53
C GLY A 333 5.90 20.70 -4.71
N THR A 334 5.77 21.66 -3.79
CA THR A 334 6.50 22.94 -3.89
C THR A 334 8.01 22.75 -3.70
N TYR A 335 8.81 23.64 -4.29
CA TYR A 335 10.28 23.63 -4.11
C TYR A 335 10.68 23.59 -2.63
N ASP A 336 10.03 24.40 -1.78
CA ASP A 336 10.33 24.43 -0.34
C ASP A 336 9.94 23.13 0.36
N TYR A 337 8.82 22.50 -0.02
CA TYR A 337 8.42 21.21 0.54
C TYR A 337 9.44 20.12 0.18
N TRP A 338 9.80 20.03 -1.09
CA TRP A 338 10.81 19.09 -1.59
C TRP A 338 12.18 19.30 -0.91
N ARG A 339 12.66 20.55 -0.87
CA ARG A 339 13.93 20.92 -0.24
C ARG A 339 13.95 20.57 1.25
N ASN A 340 12.86 20.82 1.97
CA ASN A 340 12.76 20.53 3.40
C ASN A 340 12.83 19.02 3.70
N GLY A 341 12.51 18.16 2.73
CA GLY A 341 12.68 16.71 2.84
C GLY A 341 14.14 16.28 3.10
N TYR A 342 15.11 17.08 2.68
CA TYR A 342 16.54 16.81 2.85
C TYR A 342 17.16 17.50 4.07
N LYS A 343 16.35 18.05 4.99
CA LYS A 343 16.85 18.84 6.14
C LYS A 343 17.75 18.03 7.07
N SER A 344 17.42 16.76 7.30
CA SER A 344 18.22 15.83 8.09
C SER A 344 19.31 15.14 7.29
N THR A 345 19.32 15.29 5.96
CA THR A 345 20.24 14.58 5.08
C THR A 345 21.63 15.22 5.08
N LEU A 346 22.62 14.39 5.36
CA LEU A 346 24.05 14.71 5.34
C LEU A 346 24.63 14.51 3.94
N SER A 347 24.26 13.42 3.26
CA SER A 347 24.71 13.14 1.88
C SER A 347 23.74 12.19 1.16
N THR A 348 23.67 12.28 -0.17
CA THR A 348 22.93 11.34 -1.02
C THR A 348 23.80 10.95 -2.22
N THR A 349 24.43 9.78 -2.13
CA THR A 349 25.44 9.34 -3.09
C THR A 349 24.87 8.31 -4.06
N LEU A 350 25.07 8.50 -5.36
CA LEU A 350 24.78 7.48 -6.37
C LEU A 350 25.85 6.38 -6.33
N LEU A 351 25.48 5.18 -5.90
CA LEU A 351 26.37 4.01 -5.83
C LEU A 351 26.47 3.30 -7.17
N SER A 352 25.36 3.16 -7.89
CA SER A 352 25.34 2.57 -9.23
C SER A 352 24.14 3.05 -10.04
N ALA A 353 24.29 3.05 -11.37
CA ALA A 353 23.22 3.25 -12.34
C ALA A 353 23.47 2.32 -13.54
N LYS A 354 22.61 1.31 -13.71
CA LYS A 354 22.71 0.32 -14.79
C LYS A 354 21.59 0.56 -15.79
N ALA A 355 21.93 0.91 -17.04
CA ALA A 355 20.95 1.12 -18.09
C ALA A 355 20.19 -0.20 -18.38
N VAL A 356 18.86 -0.12 -18.41
CA VAL A 356 17.95 -1.23 -18.71
C VAL A 356 17.19 -1.03 -20.02
N SER A 357 17.04 0.22 -20.48
CA SER A 357 16.48 0.57 -21.79
C SER A 357 17.18 1.81 -22.32
N VAL A 358 17.56 1.80 -23.60
CA VAL A 358 18.35 2.87 -24.23
C VAL A 358 17.74 3.26 -25.57
N SER A 359 17.42 4.55 -25.70
CA SER A 359 17.02 5.23 -26.93
C SER A 359 17.81 6.53 -27.06
N PRO A 360 17.89 7.16 -28.25
CA PRO A 360 18.66 8.39 -28.44
C PRO A 360 18.26 9.54 -27.49
N ASP A 361 16.98 9.64 -27.14
CA ASP A 361 16.44 10.73 -26.32
C ASP A 361 15.90 10.27 -24.95
N THR A 362 15.96 8.96 -24.66
CA THR A 362 15.42 8.39 -23.41
C THR A 362 16.30 7.24 -22.93
N VAL A 363 16.68 7.26 -21.65
CA VAL A 363 17.42 6.17 -21.01
C VAL A 363 16.79 5.83 -19.67
N VAL A 364 16.51 4.54 -19.45
CA VAL A 364 15.99 4.05 -18.17
C VAL A 364 17.11 3.32 -17.44
N TYR A 365 17.33 3.65 -16.17
CA TYR A 365 18.32 3.03 -15.32
C TYR A 365 17.67 2.31 -14.14
N ASN A 366 18.21 1.16 -13.77
CA ASN A 366 18.12 0.67 -12.41
C ASN A 366 19.25 1.31 -11.60
N TYR A 367 18.93 2.01 -10.52
CA TYR A 367 19.91 2.74 -9.72
C TYR A 367 19.94 2.27 -8.27
N ARG A 368 21.07 2.51 -7.61
CA ARG A 368 21.27 2.33 -6.16
C ARG A 368 21.92 3.57 -5.59
N ILE A 369 21.36 4.13 -4.52
CA ILE A 369 21.91 5.29 -3.79
C ILE A 369 22.05 4.99 -2.31
N GLU A 370 22.96 5.70 -1.65
CA GLU A 370 23.06 5.76 -0.20
C GLU A 370 22.70 7.15 0.30
N SER A 371 21.74 7.23 1.21
CA SER A 371 21.45 8.42 2.01
C SER A 371 22.05 8.27 3.40
N LYS A 372 22.69 9.32 3.90
CA LYS A 372 23.12 9.42 5.29
C LYS A 372 22.30 10.51 5.95
N ASP A 373 21.54 10.17 6.97
CA ASP A 373 20.60 11.07 7.62
C ASP A 373 20.92 11.20 9.11
N LEU A 374 20.89 12.42 9.64
CA LEU A 374 21.05 12.69 11.07
C LEU A 374 19.70 12.51 11.78
N VAL A 375 19.57 11.44 12.55
CA VAL A 375 18.33 11.09 13.28
C VAL A 375 18.65 10.92 14.76
N ASN A 376 18.05 11.76 15.61
CA ASN A 376 18.25 11.74 17.07
C ASN A 376 19.73 11.76 17.50
N GLY A 377 20.57 12.53 16.78
CA GLY A 377 22.00 12.66 17.07
C GLY A 377 22.88 11.51 16.58
N ARG A 378 22.33 10.51 15.88
CA ARG A 378 23.07 9.41 15.25
C ARG A 378 22.98 9.49 13.73
N ILE A 379 24.00 9.00 13.04
CA ILE A 379 24.00 8.90 11.58
C ILE A 379 23.31 7.60 11.20
N LYS A 380 22.23 7.69 10.43
CA LYS A 380 21.53 6.56 9.85
C LYS A 380 21.92 6.44 8.39
N HIS A 381 22.48 5.29 8.02
CA HIS A 381 22.78 4.93 6.64
C HIS A 381 21.55 4.22 6.06
N GLN A 382 21.09 4.66 4.90
CA GLN A 382 19.93 4.11 4.21
C GLN A 382 20.25 3.91 2.74
N THR A 383 20.20 2.67 2.27
CA THR A 383 20.38 2.37 0.86
C THR A 383 19.04 2.26 0.16
N PHE A 384 18.87 2.97 -0.96
CA PHE A 384 17.67 2.89 -1.78
C PHE A 384 17.99 2.34 -3.16
N THR A 385 17.06 1.59 -3.73
CA THR A 385 17.13 1.08 -5.10
C THR A 385 15.83 1.37 -5.83
N GLY A 386 15.92 1.64 -7.12
CA GLY A 386 14.74 1.97 -7.93
C GLY A 386 15.07 2.09 -9.41
N ASN A 387 14.10 2.58 -10.17
CA ASN A 387 14.25 2.96 -11.55
C ASN A 387 14.21 4.48 -11.69
N VAL A 388 15.01 5.00 -12.62
CA VAL A 388 14.98 6.42 -13.00
C VAL A 388 14.93 6.51 -14.52
N THR A 389 14.00 7.32 -15.01
CA THR A 389 13.83 7.59 -16.43
C THR A 389 14.43 8.96 -16.75
N MET A 390 15.49 8.96 -17.53
CA MET A 390 16.14 10.17 -18.04
C MET A 390 15.62 10.46 -19.44
N VAL A 391 15.23 11.71 -19.72
CA VAL A 391 14.81 12.18 -21.03
C VAL A 391 15.63 13.38 -21.46
N LYS A 392 15.86 13.50 -22.77
CA LYS A 392 16.56 14.64 -23.37
C LYS A 392 15.57 15.76 -23.67
N ASN A 393 15.74 16.90 -23.03
CA ASN A 393 14.93 18.10 -23.20
C ASN A 393 15.84 19.31 -23.50
N ASN A 394 15.68 19.92 -24.68
CA ASN A 394 16.47 21.07 -25.12
C ASN A 394 18.00 20.86 -24.97
N ASN A 395 18.51 19.72 -25.43
CA ASN A 395 19.90 19.25 -25.28
C ASN A 395 20.40 18.97 -23.85
N ASN A 396 19.52 19.05 -22.83
CA ASN A 396 19.86 18.69 -21.46
C ASN A 396 19.15 17.40 -21.06
N TRP A 397 19.84 16.54 -20.30
CA TRP A 397 19.23 15.34 -19.74
C TRP A 397 18.62 15.65 -18.39
N ILE A 398 17.33 15.34 -18.23
CA ILE A 398 16.55 15.57 -17.02
C ILE A 398 15.85 14.28 -16.58
N ILE A 399 15.53 14.20 -15.30
CA ILE A 399 14.76 13.13 -14.67
C ILE A 399 13.28 13.39 -14.99
N GLN A 400 12.69 12.51 -15.79
CA GLN A 400 11.26 12.53 -16.08
C GLN A 400 10.46 11.91 -14.94
N ASP A 401 10.95 10.79 -14.42
CA ASP A 401 10.30 10.00 -13.38
C ASP A 401 11.37 9.23 -12.60
N GLN A 402 11.08 9.03 -11.31
CA GLN A 402 11.98 8.34 -10.41
C GLN A 402 11.20 7.67 -9.27
N ASP A 403 11.39 6.36 -9.12
CA ASP A 403 10.92 5.58 -7.99
C ASP A 403 12.09 5.22 -7.05
N GLY A 404 11.79 4.80 -5.82
CA GLY A 404 12.83 4.32 -4.91
C GLY A 404 12.25 3.58 -3.71
N GLN A 405 12.83 2.42 -3.41
CA GLN A 405 12.48 1.61 -2.24
C GLN A 405 13.70 1.45 -1.33
N LEU A 406 13.47 1.43 -0.02
CA LEU A 406 14.52 1.19 0.97
C LEU A 406 15.00 -0.26 0.85
N ALA A 407 16.25 -0.45 0.46
CA ALA A 407 16.89 -1.75 0.33
C ALA A 407 17.60 -2.19 1.61
N ASP A 408 18.21 -1.25 2.34
CA ASP A 408 18.93 -1.55 3.59
C ASP A 408 18.98 -0.31 4.50
N SER A 409 19.12 -0.51 5.81
CA SER A 409 19.41 0.59 6.74
C SER A 409 20.08 0.15 8.03
N TYR A 410 21.06 0.92 8.49
CA TYR A 410 21.70 0.73 9.79
C TYR A 410 22.08 2.08 10.42
N TYR A 411 22.40 2.07 11.71
CA TYR A 411 22.92 3.24 12.42
C TYR A 411 24.43 3.10 12.62
N GLU A 412 25.14 4.20 12.43
CA GLU A 412 26.50 4.39 12.91
C GLU A 412 26.53 4.60 14.43
#